data_AF-A0A7X8CTJ6-F1
#
_entry.id   AF-A0A7X8CTJ6-F1
#
_cell.length_a   1.000
_cell.length_b   1.000
_cell.length_c   1.000
_cell.angle_alpha   90.00
_cell.angle_beta   90.00
_cell.angle_gamma   90.00
#
_symmetry.space_group_name_H-M   'P 1'
#
loop_
_entity.id
_entity.type
_entity.pdbx_description
1 polymer ?
#
loop_
_entity_poly.entity_id
_entity_poly.type
_entity_poly.pdbx_seq_one_letter_code
_entity_poly.pdbx_strand_id
1 'polypeptide(L)' 'MVFRALKKIRIGSVEPPCKKTIYHSKEEAEDMIRYINETRVTRDIKAYKCNICGFWHLTSKL' A
#
# COMPACT_ATOMS: atom_id res chain seq x y z
N MET A 1 1.03 4.99 47.86
CA MET A 1 1.10 5.54 46.49
C MET A 1 0.52 4.50 45.54
N VAL A 2 -0.56 4.82 44.85
CA VAL A 2 -1.32 3.84 44.05
C VAL A 2 -0.85 3.93 42.60
N PHE A 3 -0.10 2.93 42.14
CA PHE A 3 0.35 2.87 40.75
C PHE A 3 -0.81 2.48 39.84
N ARG A 4 -1.34 3.47 39.09
CA ARG A 4 -2.35 3.23 38.05
C ARG A 4 -1.68 2.49 36.89
N ALA A 5 -2.05 1.22 36.71
CA ALA A 5 -1.63 0.41 35.57
C ALA A 5 -2.08 1.08 34.26
N LEU A 6 -1.11 1.46 33.42
CA LEU A 6 -1.35 2.00 32.09
C LEU A 6 -2.04 0.93 31.24
N LYS A 7 -3.27 1.24 30.81
CA LYS A 7 -4.13 0.37 30.01
C LYS A 7 -3.40 0.04 28.71
N LYS A 8 -2.93 -1.20 28.59
CA LYS A 8 -2.24 -1.73 27.40
C LYS A 8 -3.18 -1.59 26.20
N ILE A 9 -2.99 -0.54 25.40
CA ILE A 9 -3.64 -0.38 24.10
C ILE A 9 -3.20 -1.57 23.28
N ARG A 10 -4.11 -2.52 23.06
CA ARG A 10 -3.93 -3.57 22.08
C ARG A 10 -3.96 -2.86 20.73
N ILE A 11 -2.78 -2.51 20.24
CA ILE A 11 -2.59 -2.11 18.84
C ILE A 11 -2.91 -3.40 18.08
N GLY A 12 -4.20 -3.57 17.75
CA GLY A 12 -4.62 -4.65 16.88
C GLY A 12 -3.76 -4.55 15.64
N SER A 13 -3.16 -5.67 15.24
CA SER A 13 -2.40 -5.78 14.01
C SER A 13 -3.20 -5.07 12.92
N VAL A 14 -2.72 -3.91 12.48
CA VAL A 14 -3.40 -3.13 11.44
C VAL A 14 -3.10 -3.88 10.17
N GLU A 15 -3.86 -4.95 9.92
CA GLU A 15 -3.85 -5.62 8.64
C GLU A 15 -4.25 -4.54 7.63
N PRO A 16 -3.38 -4.22 6.66
CA PRO A 16 -3.74 -3.24 5.66
C PRO A 16 -5.02 -3.75 4.98
N PRO A 17 -6.05 -2.92 4.80
CA PRO A 17 -7.33 -3.35 4.23
C PRO A 17 -7.20 -3.81 2.77
N CYS A 18 -6.00 -3.72 2.19
CA CYS A 18 -5.67 -4.25 0.88
C CYS A 18 -4.54 -5.28 0.97
N LYS A 19 -4.79 -6.47 0.39
CA LYS A 19 -3.77 -7.52 0.16
C LYS A 19 -2.78 -7.19 -0.97
N LYS A 20 -2.90 -6.01 -1.59
CA LYS A 20 -2.07 -5.56 -2.71
C LYS A 20 -0.88 -4.77 -2.19
N THR A 21 0.21 -4.76 -2.96
CA THR A 21 1.37 -3.90 -2.71
C THR A 21 0.93 -2.45 -2.61
N ILE A 22 1.23 -1.82 -1.46
CA ILE A 22 0.92 -0.42 -1.17
C ILE A 22 2.14 0.43 -1.48
N TYR A 23 1.89 1.54 -2.17
CA TYR A 23 2.88 2.59 -2.40
C TYR A 23 2.39 3.87 -1.72
N HIS A 24 3.29 4.59 -1.06
CA HIS A 24 2.92 5.77 -0.29
C HIS A 24 2.78 7.00 -1.19
N SER A 25 3.65 7.10 -2.21
CA SER A 25 3.62 8.16 -3.20
C SER A 25 3.29 7.64 -4.60
N LYS A 26 2.73 8.54 -5.43
CA LYS A 26 2.47 8.26 -6.85
C LYS A 26 3.77 7.96 -7.59
N GLU A 27 4.82 8.70 -7.28
CA GLU A 27 6.16 8.59 -7.87
C GLU A 27 6.75 7.20 -7.65
N GLU A 28 6.66 6.65 -6.44
CA GLU A 28 7.11 5.28 -6.14
C GLU A 28 6.32 4.23 -6.94
N ALA A 29 5.00 4.42 -7.06
CA ALA A 29 4.18 3.53 -7.87
C ALA A 29 4.55 3.60 -9.36
N GLU A 30 4.82 4.80 -9.88
CA GLU A 30 5.22 5.02 -11.28
C GLU A 30 6.62 4.48 -11.59
N ASP A 31 7.58 4.66 -10.68
CA ASP A 31 8.92 4.08 -10.82
C ASP A 31 8.84 2.54 -10.85
N MET A 32 8.01 1.95 -10.00
CA MET A 32 7.78 0.51 -10.02
C MET A 32 7.08 0.03 -11.30
N ILE A 33 6.16 0.82 -11.85
CA ILE A 33 5.56 0.53 -13.18
C ILE A 33 6.64 0.52 -14.25
N ARG A 34 7.52 1.53 -14.25
CA ARG A 34 8.60 1.64 -15.22
C ARG A 34 9.51 0.42 -15.12
N TYR A 35 9.94 0.06 -13.91
CA TYR A 35 10.74 -1.13 -13.66
C TYR A 35 10.04 -2.42 -14.13
N ILE A 36 8.75 -2.60 -13.83
CA ILE A 36 8.01 -3.79 -14.28
C ILE A 36 7.88 -3.82 -15.79
N ASN A 37 7.64 -2.69 -16.44
CA ASN A 37 7.53 -2.58 -17.89
C ASN A 37 8.88 -2.86 -18.59
N GLU A 38 9.99 -2.44 -17.98
CA GLU A 38 11.35 -2.72 -18.47
C GLU A 38 11.74 -4.20 -18.26
N THR A 39 11.36 -4.78 -17.11
CA THR A 39 11.75 -6.16 -16.75
C THR A 39 10.84 -7.21 -17.37
N ARG A 40 9.56 -6.87 -17.59
CA ARG A 40 8.55 -7.75 -18.16
C ARG A 40 7.80 -6.98 -19.24
N VAL A 41 7.85 -7.48 -20.47
CA VAL A 41 6.98 -7.03 -21.58
C VAL A 41 5.54 -7.43 -21.25
N THR A 42 4.92 -6.71 -20.34
CA THR A 42 3.58 -6.96 -19.83
C THR A 42 2.72 -5.72 -20.04
N ARG A 43 1.42 -5.96 -20.21
CA ARG A 43 0.39 -4.95 -20.54
C ARG A 43 0.51 -3.69 -19.69
N ASP A 44 0.08 -2.55 -20.25
CA ASP A 44 0.06 -1.24 -19.61
C ASP A 44 -0.43 -1.28 -18.16
N ILE A 45 0.50 -1.10 -17.23
CA ILE A 45 0.23 -1.03 -15.80
C ILE A 45 0.01 0.43 -15.44
N LYS A 46 -1.04 0.73 -14.67
CA LYS A 46 -1.35 2.06 -14.18
C LYS A 46 -1.36 2.10 -12.65
N ALA A 47 -0.89 3.20 -12.09
CA ALA A 47 -1.00 3.50 -10.69
C ALA A 47 -2.37 4.13 -10.41
N TYR A 48 -3.08 3.62 -9.41
CA TYR A 48 -4.35 4.18 -8.95
C TYR A 48 -4.33 4.35 -7.44
N LYS A 49 -4.95 5.43 -6.95
CA LYS A 49 -5.16 5.63 -5.52
C LYS A 49 -6.37 4.83 -5.07
N CYS A 50 -6.19 3.99 -4.06
CA CYS A 50 -7.26 3.20 -3.49
C CYS A 50 -8.14 4.03 -2.57
N ASN A 51 -9.46 3.94 -2.74
CA ASN A 51 -10.41 4.61 -1.85
C ASN A 51 -10.58 3.89 -0.50
N ILE A 52 -10.12 2.64 -0.36
CA ILE A 52 -10.28 1.84 0.87
C ILE A 52 -9.10 2.06 1.81
N CYS A 53 -7.87 1.92 1.29
CA CYS A 53 -6.65 2.03 2.09
C CYS A 53 -6.01 3.43 2.00
N GLY A 54 -6.38 4.25 1.01
CA GLY A 54 -5.79 5.57 0.79
C GLY A 54 -4.42 5.56 0.09
N PHE A 55 -3.83 4.39 -0.13
CA PHE A 55 -2.52 4.21 -0.75
C PHE A 55 -2.60 4.00 -2.27
N TRP A 56 -1.45 4.11 -2.92
CA TRP A 56 -1.30 3.83 -4.34
C TRP A 56 -1.12 2.34 -4.58
N HIS A 57 -1.79 1.83 -5.62
CA HIS A 57 -1.74 0.45 -6.06
C HIS A 57 -1.52 0.38 -7.56
N LEU A 58 -0.98 -0.75 -8.00
CA LEU A 58 -0.76 -1.07 -9.39
C LEU A 58 -1.93 -1.90 -9.93
N THR A 59 -2.46 -1.51 -11.07
CA THR A 59 -3.44 -2.29 -11.84
C THR A 59 -2.94 -2.49 -13.25
N SER A 60 -2.96 -3.74 -13.72
CA SER A 60 -2.70 -4.12 -15.10
C SER A 60 -3.98 -4.30 -15.92
N LYS A 61 -5.13 -3.93 -15.33
CA LYS A 61 -6.44 -3.96 -15.97
C LYS A 61 -6.72 -2.56 -16.54
N LEU A 62 -6.65 -2.46 -17.86
CA LEU A 62 -7.17 -1.36 -18.67
C LEU A 62 -8.70 -1.38 -18.63
#